data_AF-A0A3C0JIT9-F1
#
_entry.id   AF-A0A3C0JIT9-F1
#
_cell.length_a   1.000
_cell.length_b   1.000
_cell.length_c   1.000
_cell.angle_alpha   90.00
_cell.angle_beta   90.00
_cell.angle_gamma   90.00
#
_symmetry.space_group_name_H-M   'P 1'
#
loop_
_entity.id
_entity.type
_entity.pdbx_description
1 polymer ?
#
loop_
_entity_poly.entity_id
_entity_poly.type
_entity_poly.pdbx_seq_one_letter_code
_entity_poly.pdbx_strand_id
1 'polypeptide(L)'
;MPVGGTSPLELKAISGVRIGTASAGISQTHRDDLTLFELAEQTRVAAVFTNNKFCAAPVTLAKKHLSLTTPRYLLINSGNANAGLGDAGIQAAQLCCNELAKAVGFKETQVLPFSTGVIGEPLPVEKLVGGLQTAVDTLSEKNWSKAAQAIMTTDTCEKGCSRSINLEGVEVTVTGIAKGSGMIKPDMATMLSYIATDMPISKALLEQMLKEAVDLSFNRITVDGDTSTNDAVVLMATAMADVAPLDATADPRYSLILSAIQEVCYFLAEAIVRDGEGATKLIKIQVEQAQSQHDAKEVAYTVAHSPLVKTAFFASDPNWGRILAAIGRADIERLDVENVSIYLADTCIVKNGQRYAGYTEEQGQQAMNQEEILVRICLAQGDYSATVLTCDLSYDYVKINAEYRS
;
A
#
# COMPACT_ATOMS: atom_id res chain seq x y z
N MET A 1 -4.99 -17.67 1.88
CA MET A 1 -3.53 -17.80 1.68
C MET A 1 -3.17 -16.92 0.51
N PRO A 2 -2.11 -16.11 0.61
CA PRO A 2 -1.72 -15.21 -0.45
C PRO A 2 -1.22 -15.98 -1.69
N VAL A 3 -1.52 -15.45 -2.87
CA VAL A 3 -1.16 -16.03 -4.16
C VAL A 3 0.36 -16.08 -4.36
N GLY A 4 0.90 -17.24 -4.76
CA GLY A 4 2.35 -17.44 -4.92
C GLY A 4 3.15 -17.31 -3.62
N GLY A 5 2.47 -17.22 -2.47
CA GLY A 5 3.07 -16.89 -1.17
C GLY A 5 3.42 -15.41 -0.98
N THR A 6 3.69 -15.03 0.27
CA THR A 6 4.27 -13.75 0.66
C THR A 6 5.44 -14.06 1.58
N SER A 7 6.67 -13.67 1.26
CA SER A 7 7.76 -13.84 2.24
C SER A 7 8.84 -12.80 2.03
N PRO A 8 8.82 -11.73 2.85
CA PRO A 8 10.05 -11.33 3.51
C PRO A 8 9.75 -10.70 4.88
N LEU A 9 9.44 -11.51 5.89
CA LEU A 9 9.48 -11.07 7.29
C LEU A 9 10.70 -11.67 8.00
N GLU A 10 11.86 -11.05 7.83
CA GLU A 10 12.86 -10.92 8.90
C GLU A 10 13.05 -9.41 9.08
N LEU A 11 12.23 -8.80 9.93
CA LEU A 11 12.17 -7.35 10.09
C LEU A 11 13.32 -6.87 10.97
N LYS A 12 14.18 -6.03 10.41
CA LYS A 12 15.25 -5.35 11.13
C LYS A 12 14.69 -4.18 11.94
N ALA A 13 15.16 -4.05 13.18
CA ALA A 13 14.90 -2.87 14.00
C ALA A 13 15.47 -1.62 13.32
N ILE A 14 14.83 -0.47 13.55
CA ILE A 14 15.33 0.84 13.14
C ILE A 14 15.65 1.60 14.41
N SER A 15 16.92 1.95 14.60
CA SER A 15 17.32 2.75 15.75
C SER A 15 16.50 4.05 15.81
N GLY A 16 15.92 4.33 16.97
CA GLY A 16 15.07 5.50 17.16
C GLY A 16 13.60 5.32 16.75
N VAL A 17 13.17 4.11 16.38
CA VAL A 17 11.75 3.72 16.30
C VAL A 17 11.46 2.64 17.33
N ARG A 18 10.62 2.95 18.33
CA ARG A 18 10.07 1.95 19.26
C ARG A 18 8.61 1.73 18.96
N ILE A 19 8.15 0.48 19.01
CA ILE A 19 6.77 0.14 18.70
C ILE A 19 6.17 -0.64 19.86
N GLY A 20 4.95 -0.29 20.25
CA GLY A 20 4.16 -0.96 21.26
C GLY A 20 2.83 -1.41 20.69
N THR A 21 2.29 -2.50 21.21
CA THR A 21 1.01 -3.06 20.75
C THR A 21 0.15 -3.49 21.94
N ALA A 22 -1.17 -3.45 21.76
CA ALA A 22 -2.11 -3.90 22.77
C ALA A 22 -3.41 -4.41 22.14
N SER A 23 -4.04 -5.36 22.82
CA SER A 23 -5.43 -5.75 22.58
C SER A 23 -6.35 -4.81 23.36
N ALA A 24 -6.80 -3.74 22.72
CA ALA A 24 -7.77 -2.80 23.25
C ALA A 24 -9.22 -3.34 23.14
N GLY A 25 -9.48 -4.33 22.30
CA GLY A 25 -10.80 -4.95 22.16
C GLY A 25 -11.77 -4.12 21.32
N ILE A 26 -11.24 -3.35 20.37
CA ILE A 26 -11.97 -2.48 19.45
C ILE A 26 -12.85 -3.31 18.52
N SER A 27 -12.29 -4.33 17.86
CA SER A 27 -13.06 -5.30 17.07
C SER A 27 -12.86 -6.75 17.49
N GLN A 28 -11.78 -7.07 18.21
CA GLN A 28 -11.40 -8.44 18.52
C GLN A 28 -10.60 -8.50 19.82
N THR A 29 -10.71 -9.61 20.54
CA THR A 29 -10.09 -9.79 21.86
C THR A 29 -8.93 -10.79 21.88
N HIS A 30 -8.64 -11.44 20.75
CA HIS A 30 -7.67 -12.52 20.65
C HIS A 30 -6.38 -12.10 19.93
N ARG A 31 -6.31 -10.88 19.39
CA ARG A 31 -5.10 -10.29 18.81
C ARG A 31 -5.05 -8.80 19.14
N ASP A 32 -3.85 -8.25 19.13
CA ASP A 32 -3.66 -6.80 19.30
C ASP A 32 -4.36 -6.05 18.16
N ASP A 33 -4.98 -4.93 18.50
CA ASP A 33 -5.74 -4.06 17.58
C ASP A 33 -5.42 -2.57 17.79
N LEU A 34 -4.43 -2.29 18.64
CA LEU A 34 -3.83 -0.99 18.90
C LEU A 34 -2.33 -1.07 18.68
N THR A 35 -1.78 -0.15 17.90
CA THR A 35 -0.34 -0.01 17.66
C THR A 35 0.09 1.42 17.94
N LEU A 36 1.22 1.57 18.65
CA LEU A 36 1.84 2.83 18.98
C LEU A 36 3.27 2.84 18.46
N PHE A 37 3.58 3.71 17.52
CA PHE A 37 4.96 4.03 17.18
C PHE A 37 5.41 5.22 18.02
N GLU A 38 6.64 5.16 18.51
CA GLU A 38 7.35 6.27 19.12
C GLU A 38 8.64 6.55 18.35
N LEU A 39 8.86 7.83 18.07
CA LEU A 39 9.95 8.32 17.23
C LEU A 39 10.95 9.12 18.06
N ALA A 40 12.24 8.94 17.75
CA ALA A 40 13.32 9.78 18.27
C ALA A 40 13.10 11.26 17.91
N GLU A 41 13.63 12.18 18.71
CA GLU A 41 13.37 13.61 18.60
C GLU A 41 13.82 14.23 17.28
N GLN A 42 14.94 13.77 16.74
CA GLN A 42 15.50 14.21 15.47
C GLN A 42 14.74 13.67 14.23
N THR A 43 13.76 12.78 14.42
CA THR A 43 13.05 12.13 13.32
C THR A 43 12.39 13.15 12.40
N ARG A 44 12.44 12.90 11.10
CA ARG A 44 11.66 13.59 10.07
C ARG A 44 10.60 12.63 9.55
N VAL A 45 9.38 13.14 9.37
CA VAL A 45 8.23 12.34 8.97
C VAL A 45 7.62 12.95 7.72
N ALA A 46 7.52 12.18 6.64
CA ALA A 46 6.72 12.50 5.46
C ALA A 46 5.51 11.56 5.40
N ALA A 47 4.39 12.05 4.89
CA ALA A 47 3.21 11.22 4.71
C ALA A 47 2.43 11.64 3.46
N VAL A 48 1.87 10.65 2.77
CA VAL A 48 0.82 10.85 1.76
C VAL A 48 -0.45 10.20 2.25
N PHE A 49 -1.60 10.74 1.84
CA PHE A 49 -2.90 10.34 2.35
C PHE A 49 -3.91 10.26 1.22
N THR A 50 -4.99 9.51 1.44
CA THR A 50 -6.12 9.41 0.52
C THR A 50 -6.63 10.77 0.02
N ASN A 51 -7.06 10.78 -1.25
CA ASN A 51 -7.83 11.85 -1.87
C ASN A 51 -9.33 11.59 -1.87
N ASN A 52 -9.79 10.50 -1.26
CA ASN A 52 -11.21 10.22 -1.16
C ASN A 52 -11.92 11.42 -0.49
N LYS A 53 -12.99 11.90 -1.13
CA LYS A 53 -13.75 13.08 -0.67
C LYS A 53 -14.43 12.82 0.68
N PHE A 54 -14.76 11.57 1.00
CA PHE A 54 -15.20 11.13 2.32
C PHE A 54 -14.00 10.80 3.23
N CYS A 55 -12.98 11.67 3.23
CA CYS A 55 -11.77 11.49 4.02
C CYS A 55 -12.10 11.29 5.50
N ALA A 56 -11.60 10.22 6.09
CA ALA A 56 -11.91 9.85 7.46
C ALA A 56 -11.39 10.89 8.47
N ALA A 57 -12.04 10.94 9.63
CA ALA A 57 -11.66 11.83 10.72
C ALA A 57 -10.17 11.72 11.13
N PRO A 58 -9.58 10.51 11.34
CA PRO A 58 -8.17 10.38 11.70
C PRO A 58 -7.23 10.93 10.62
N VAL A 59 -7.55 10.75 9.33
CA VAL A 59 -6.72 11.28 8.23
C VAL A 59 -6.74 12.81 8.22
N THR A 60 -7.92 13.41 8.39
CA THR A 60 -8.06 14.88 8.48
C THR A 60 -7.25 15.43 9.66
N LEU A 61 -7.31 14.75 10.80
CA LEU A 61 -6.57 15.15 11.99
C LEU A 61 -5.06 14.95 11.84
N ALA A 62 -4.62 13.83 11.25
CA ALA A 62 -3.22 13.56 10.97
C ALA A 62 -2.60 14.59 10.02
N LYS A 63 -3.30 14.98 8.94
CA LYS A 63 -2.88 16.07 8.04
C LYS A 63 -2.67 17.38 8.81
N LYS A 64 -3.63 17.73 9.69
CA LYS A 64 -3.54 18.92 10.54
C LYS A 64 -2.34 18.85 11.49
N HIS A 65 -2.18 17.77 12.24
CA HIS A 65 -1.08 17.59 13.20
C HIS A 65 0.29 17.65 12.52
N LEU A 66 0.45 16.95 11.39
CA LEU A 66 1.69 16.94 10.61
C LEU A 66 2.09 18.33 10.10
N SER A 67 1.11 19.19 9.79
CA SER A 67 1.37 20.57 9.35
C SER A 67 1.80 21.52 10.48
N LEU A 68 1.52 21.15 11.75
CA LEU A 68 1.75 22.01 12.91
C LEU A 68 3.06 21.68 13.63
N THR A 69 3.36 20.39 13.79
CA THR A 69 4.51 19.95 14.57
C THR A 69 5.09 18.65 14.02
N THR A 70 6.41 18.47 14.20
CA THR A 70 7.05 17.17 13.96
C THR A 70 6.44 16.10 14.89
N PRO A 71 5.87 15.02 14.33
CA PRO A 71 5.31 13.94 15.14
C PRO A 71 6.36 13.24 16.00
N ARG A 72 5.94 12.81 17.19
CA ARG A 72 6.67 11.89 18.06
C ARG A 72 6.01 10.53 18.17
N TYR A 73 4.71 10.45 17.85
CA TYR A 73 3.96 9.21 17.93
C TYR A 73 3.05 9.01 16.71
N LEU A 74 2.87 7.74 16.32
CA LEU A 74 1.74 7.33 15.48
C LEU A 74 0.83 6.42 16.31
N LEU A 75 -0.46 6.69 16.30
CA LEU A 75 -1.48 5.93 17.02
C LEU A 75 -2.40 5.26 16.00
N ILE A 76 -2.33 3.94 15.90
CA ILE A 76 -3.05 3.16 14.90
C ILE A 76 -4.03 2.24 15.60
N ASN A 77 -5.30 2.24 15.17
CA ASN A 77 -6.26 1.22 15.55
C ASN A 77 -6.74 0.41 14.34
N SER A 78 -6.99 -0.88 14.54
CA SER A 78 -7.65 -1.75 13.57
C SER A 78 -9.06 -2.14 14.05
N GLY A 79 -9.92 -2.52 13.10
CA GLY A 79 -11.30 -2.94 13.36
C GLY A 79 -12.38 -1.86 13.28
N ASN A 80 -12.00 -0.57 13.34
CA ASN A 80 -12.93 0.55 13.17
C ASN A 80 -12.22 1.66 12.39
N ALA A 81 -12.83 2.14 11.29
CA ALA A 81 -12.22 3.14 10.43
C ALA A 81 -12.38 4.58 10.94
N ASN A 82 -13.27 4.84 11.89
CA ASN A 82 -13.64 6.18 12.33
C ASN A 82 -13.94 7.12 11.14
N ALA A 83 -14.72 6.61 10.20
CA ALA A 83 -15.05 7.26 8.93
C ALA A 83 -16.58 7.40 8.80
N GLY A 84 -17.03 8.47 8.13
CA GLY A 84 -18.47 8.73 7.93
C GLY A 84 -19.24 9.21 9.16
N LEU A 85 -18.55 9.72 10.20
CA LEU A 85 -19.16 10.12 11.49
C LEU A 85 -19.24 11.63 11.72
N GLY A 86 -18.76 12.45 10.77
CA GLY A 86 -18.71 13.91 10.91
C GLY A 86 -17.90 14.36 12.14
N ASP A 87 -18.40 15.39 12.85
CA ASP A 87 -17.73 15.99 14.01
C ASP A 87 -17.47 15.00 15.15
N ALA A 88 -18.36 14.03 15.34
CA ALA A 88 -18.19 13.00 16.38
C ALA A 88 -16.92 12.16 16.14
N GLY A 89 -16.62 11.84 14.87
CA GLY A 89 -15.40 11.10 14.54
C GLY A 89 -14.13 11.92 14.78
N ILE A 90 -14.17 13.23 14.48
CA ILE A 90 -13.05 14.16 14.75
C ILE A 90 -12.81 14.28 16.25
N GLN A 91 -13.87 14.46 17.04
CA GLN A 91 -13.78 14.54 18.50
C GLN A 91 -13.23 13.25 19.11
N ALA A 92 -13.67 12.08 18.61
CA ALA A 92 -13.14 10.79 19.06
C ALA A 92 -11.64 10.66 18.77
N ALA A 93 -11.19 10.99 17.56
CA ALA A 93 -9.77 10.95 17.19
C ALA A 93 -8.91 11.91 18.04
N GLN A 94 -9.41 13.13 18.28
CA GLN A 94 -8.77 14.13 19.14
C GLN A 94 -8.69 13.64 20.60
N LEU A 95 -9.74 13.02 21.12
CA LEU A 95 -9.72 12.48 22.48
C LEU A 95 -8.66 11.39 22.64
N CYS A 96 -8.57 10.44 21.70
CA CYS A 96 -7.49 9.44 21.68
C CYS A 96 -6.10 10.10 21.57
N CYS A 97 -6.01 11.12 20.70
CA CYS A 97 -4.97 12.16 20.63
C CYS A 97 -4.41 12.57 21.98
N ASN A 98 -5.28 13.24 22.71
CA ASN A 98 -5.02 13.90 23.97
C ASN A 98 -4.70 12.91 25.09
N GLU A 99 -5.43 11.80 25.18
CA GLU A 99 -5.18 10.81 26.24
C GLU A 99 -3.82 10.12 26.08
N LEU A 100 -3.40 9.79 24.85
CA LEU A 100 -2.04 9.30 24.63
C LEU A 100 -1.02 10.37 25.01
N ALA A 101 -1.21 11.60 24.53
CA ALA A 101 -0.30 12.72 24.80
C ALA A 101 -0.10 12.96 26.30
N LYS A 102 -1.16 12.85 27.11
CA LYS A 102 -1.08 12.89 28.58
C LYS A 102 -0.28 11.72 29.15
N ALA A 103 -0.52 10.50 28.67
CA ALA A 103 0.16 9.30 29.16
C ALA A 103 1.68 9.33 28.90
N VAL A 104 2.10 9.91 27.77
CA VAL A 104 3.52 10.01 27.40
C VAL A 104 4.19 11.35 27.74
N GLY A 105 3.42 12.36 28.19
CA GLY A 105 3.94 13.68 28.53
C GLY A 105 4.30 14.56 27.33
N PHE A 106 3.61 14.41 26.20
CA PHE A 106 3.83 15.19 24.97
C PHE A 106 2.61 16.04 24.60
N LYS A 107 2.74 16.85 23.54
CA LYS A 107 1.59 17.58 22.99
C LYS A 107 0.78 16.68 22.08
N GLU A 108 -0.53 16.86 22.11
CA GLU A 108 -1.45 16.15 21.22
C GLU A 108 -1.10 16.28 19.74
N THR A 109 -0.67 17.47 19.30
CA THR A 109 -0.30 17.71 17.88
C THR A 109 0.92 16.89 17.44
N GLN A 110 1.66 16.27 18.37
CA GLN A 110 2.78 15.38 18.08
C GLN A 110 2.34 13.92 17.91
N VAL A 111 1.05 13.62 17.97
CA VAL A 111 0.50 12.28 17.67
C VAL A 111 -0.21 12.32 16.32
N LEU A 112 0.11 11.38 15.42
CA LEU A 112 -0.65 11.16 14.19
C LEU A 112 -1.60 9.97 14.36
N PRO A 113 -2.94 10.17 14.30
CA PRO A 113 -3.89 9.07 14.38
C PRO A 113 -4.15 8.41 13.02
N PHE A 114 -4.30 7.09 13.03
CA PHE A 114 -4.69 6.27 11.87
C PHE A 114 -5.70 5.20 12.31
N SER A 115 -6.65 4.88 11.44
CA SER A 115 -7.70 3.91 11.73
C SER A 115 -8.01 3.10 10.48
N THR A 116 -8.40 1.84 10.65
CA THR A 116 -8.85 0.95 9.56
C THR A 116 -9.92 0.00 10.08
N GLY A 117 -10.92 -0.33 9.26
CA GLY A 117 -12.00 -1.26 9.61
C GLY A 117 -13.37 -0.77 9.15
N VAL A 118 -14.41 -1.02 9.94
CA VAL A 118 -15.79 -0.72 9.56
C VAL A 118 -16.03 0.81 9.50
N ILE A 119 -16.69 1.27 8.43
CA ILE A 119 -17.13 2.66 8.22
C ILE A 119 -18.52 2.87 8.84
N GLY A 120 -18.76 4.04 9.43
CA GLY A 120 -20.07 4.43 9.97
C GLY A 120 -20.37 3.94 11.39
N GLU A 121 -19.43 3.24 12.02
CA GLU A 121 -19.54 2.78 13.41
C GLU A 121 -18.73 3.70 14.34
N PRO A 122 -19.29 4.22 15.44
CA PRO A 122 -18.55 5.04 16.40
C PRO A 122 -17.28 4.35 16.92
N LEU A 123 -16.16 5.07 16.97
CA LEU A 123 -14.93 4.57 17.56
C LEU A 123 -15.15 4.30 19.07
N PRO A 124 -14.89 3.09 19.59
CA PRO A 124 -15.00 2.81 21.02
C PRO A 124 -13.81 3.42 21.77
N VAL A 125 -13.87 4.72 22.02
CA VAL A 125 -12.76 5.51 22.58
C VAL A 125 -12.31 4.98 23.94
N GLU A 126 -13.23 4.58 24.81
CA GLU A 126 -12.92 4.08 26.16
C GLU A 126 -12.05 2.83 26.10
N LYS A 127 -12.32 1.94 25.13
CA LYS A 127 -11.53 0.73 24.90
C LYS A 127 -10.14 1.07 24.41
N LEU A 128 -10.05 1.93 23.40
CA LEU A 128 -8.77 2.39 22.85
C LEU A 128 -7.92 3.04 23.95
N VAL A 129 -8.49 3.98 24.70
CA VAL A 129 -7.82 4.68 25.81
C VAL A 129 -7.37 3.70 26.89
N GLY A 130 -8.20 2.70 27.22
CA GLY A 130 -7.83 1.62 28.16
C GLY A 130 -6.62 0.79 27.72
N GLY A 131 -6.38 0.66 26.41
CA GLY A 131 -5.22 -0.05 25.86
C GLY A 131 -3.93 0.79 25.76
N LEU A 132 -4.01 2.12 25.91
CA LEU A 132 -2.86 3.01 25.68
C LEU A 132 -1.68 2.71 26.60
N GLN A 133 -1.93 2.50 27.90
CA GLN A 133 -0.84 2.24 28.85
C GLN A 133 -0.09 0.96 28.50
N THR A 134 -0.81 -0.11 28.12
CA THR A 134 -0.18 -1.37 27.68
C THR A 134 0.63 -1.17 26.39
N ALA A 135 0.14 -0.37 25.44
CA ALA A 135 0.90 -0.05 24.24
C ALA A 135 2.18 0.75 24.60
N VAL A 136 2.12 1.68 25.54
CA VAL A 136 3.32 2.41 26.02
C VAL A 136 4.30 1.47 26.73
N ASP A 137 3.83 0.62 27.63
CA ASP A 137 4.67 -0.28 28.43
C ASP A 137 5.40 -1.34 27.58
N THR A 138 4.87 -1.63 26.39
CA THR A 138 5.44 -2.63 25.47
C THR A 138 6.38 -2.04 24.41
N LEU A 139 6.62 -0.72 24.41
CA LEU A 139 7.48 -0.05 23.43
C LEU A 139 8.86 -0.71 23.29
N SER A 140 9.18 -1.17 22.09
CA SER A 140 10.45 -1.83 21.76
C SER A 140 10.80 -1.68 20.29
N GLU A 141 12.09 -1.54 19.98
CA GLU A 141 12.58 -1.50 18.57
C GLU A 141 12.36 -2.83 17.83
N LYS A 142 12.07 -3.92 18.56
CA LYS A 142 11.90 -5.27 18.01
C LYS A 142 10.45 -5.61 17.63
N ASN A 143 9.49 -4.72 17.89
CA ASN A 143 8.07 -5.04 17.78
C ASN A 143 7.46 -4.83 16.38
N TRP A 144 8.28 -4.69 15.33
CA TRP A 144 7.80 -4.52 13.97
C TRP A 144 6.85 -5.63 13.48
N SER A 145 7.13 -6.90 13.80
CA SER A 145 6.22 -8.01 13.42
C SER A 145 4.91 -7.96 14.20
N LYS A 146 4.94 -7.64 15.50
CA LYS A 146 3.71 -7.44 16.29
C LYS A 146 2.86 -6.30 15.72
N ALA A 147 3.52 -5.22 15.30
CA ALA A 147 2.86 -4.10 14.64
C ALA A 147 2.20 -4.52 13.32
N ALA A 148 2.91 -5.29 12.48
CA ALA A 148 2.37 -5.83 11.23
C ALA A 148 1.10 -6.66 11.48
N GLN A 149 1.09 -7.48 12.53
CA GLN A 149 -0.08 -8.26 12.93
C GLN A 149 -1.24 -7.39 13.43
N ALA A 150 -0.94 -6.41 14.29
CA ALA A 150 -1.95 -5.60 14.98
C ALA A 150 -2.72 -4.65 14.04
N ILE A 151 -2.10 -4.23 12.92
CA ILE A 151 -2.74 -3.33 11.94
C ILE A 151 -3.63 -4.06 10.92
N MET A 152 -3.57 -5.39 10.84
CA MET A 152 -4.37 -6.18 9.89
C MET A 152 -5.87 -5.97 10.10
N THR A 153 -6.67 -6.21 9.07
CA THR A 153 -8.13 -6.36 9.15
C THR A 153 -8.59 -7.69 8.54
N THR A 154 -8.93 -7.68 7.25
CA THR A 154 -9.33 -8.83 6.43
C THR A 154 -8.13 -9.50 5.75
N ASP A 155 -6.94 -8.95 5.96
CA ASP A 155 -5.66 -9.53 5.57
C ASP A 155 -5.56 -10.99 6.04
N THR A 156 -5.04 -11.89 5.20
CA THR A 156 -4.80 -13.29 5.59
C THR A 156 -3.38 -13.54 6.07
N CYS A 157 -2.48 -12.59 5.85
CA CYS A 157 -1.10 -12.62 6.33
C CYS A 157 -0.53 -11.23 6.65
N GLU A 158 0.47 -11.23 7.53
CA GLU A 158 1.31 -10.06 7.83
C GLU A 158 2.13 -9.65 6.61
N LYS A 159 2.32 -8.34 6.43
CA LYS A 159 3.10 -7.79 5.30
C LYS A 159 4.16 -6.84 5.84
N GLY A 160 5.42 -7.18 5.59
CA GLY A 160 6.56 -6.38 5.99
C GLY A 160 7.80 -6.81 5.23
N CYS A 161 8.82 -5.94 5.19
CA CYS A 161 10.17 -6.32 4.78
C CYS A 161 11.22 -5.29 5.24
N SER A 162 12.49 -5.68 5.16
CA SER A 162 13.63 -4.80 5.40
C SER A 162 14.63 -4.84 4.24
N ARG A 163 15.35 -3.74 4.05
CA ARG A 163 16.54 -3.59 3.21
C ARG A 163 17.63 -2.91 4.00
N SER A 164 18.87 -3.29 3.73
CA SER A 164 20.04 -2.59 4.28
C SER A 164 20.99 -2.24 3.17
N ILE A 165 21.54 -1.04 3.25
CA ILE A 165 22.55 -0.53 2.34
C ILE A 165 23.79 -0.14 3.14
N ASN A 166 24.97 -0.35 2.57
CA ASN A 166 26.22 0.12 3.18
C ASN A 166 26.55 1.50 2.61
N LEU A 167 26.62 2.50 3.47
CA LEU A 167 27.04 3.85 3.12
C LEU A 167 28.31 4.16 3.93
N GLU A 168 29.45 4.26 3.24
CA GLU A 168 30.73 4.65 3.85
C GLU A 168 31.16 3.72 5.01
N GLY A 169 30.79 2.43 4.95
CA GLY A 169 31.09 1.46 6.01
C GLY A 169 30.01 1.35 7.09
N VAL A 170 28.99 2.22 7.08
CA VAL A 170 27.86 2.19 8.01
C VAL A 170 26.67 1.48 7.37
N GLU A 171 26.09 0.51 8.07
CA GLU A 171 24.84 -0.11 7.64
C GLU A 171 23.68 0.83 7.94
N VAL A 172 22.95 1.23 6.89
CA VAL A 172 21.70 1.98 6.95
C VAL A 172 20.57 1.04 6.59
N THR A 173 19.48 1.09 7.36
CA THR A 173 18.36 0.16 7.21
C THR A 173 17.09 0.90 6.80
N VAL A 174 16.26 0.25 5.98
CA VAL A 174 14.89 0.63 5.66
C VAL A 174 13.99 -0.55 6.03
N THR A 175 13.02 -0.34 6.92
CA THR A 175 12.03 -1.35 7.32
C THR A 175 10.64 -0.80 7.08
N GLY A 176 9.76 -1.60 6.51
CA GLY A 176 8.37 -1.20 6.29
C GLY A 176 7.39 -2.33 6.57
N ILE A 177 6.20 -1.93 7.00
CA ILE A 177 5.01 -2.79 7.13
C ILE A 177 3.84 -2.17 6.39
N ALA A 178 2.88 -3.01 5.98
CA ALA A 178 1.65 -2.55 5.38
C ALA A 178 0.48 -3.46 5.75
N LYS A 179 -0.73 -2.96 5.52
CA LYS A 179 -1.97 -3.72 5.61
C LYS A 179 -2.88 -3.33 4.45
N GLY A 180 -3.70 -4.25 3.96
CA GLY A 180 -4.54 -4.07 2.78
C GLY A 180 -4.81 -5.39 2.09
N SER A 181 -6.07 -5.62 1.70
CA SER A 181 -6.51 -6.83 0.97
C SER A 181 -7.82 -6.59 0.21
N GLY A 182 -8.72 -5.77 0.76
CA GLY A 182 -9.92 -5.26 0.09
C GLY A 182 -10.02 -3.74 0.19
N MET A 183 -10.88 -3.15 -0.64
CA MET A 183 -10.97 -1.73 -0.93
C MET A 183 -9.58 -1.22 -1.27
N ILE A 184 -9.01 -1.62 -2.41
CA ILE A 184 -7.66 -1.30 -2.87
C ILE A 184 -7.70 -0.72 -4.28
N LYS A 185 -7.55 0.60 -4.41
CA LYS A 185 -7.14 1.32 -5.62
C LYS A 185 -6.53 2.67 -5.23
N PRO A 186 -5.24 2.69 -4.87
CA PRO A 186 -4.57 3.91 -4.41
C PRO A 186 -4.58 5.00 -5.47
N ASP A 187 -5.28 6.10 -5.18
CA ASP A 187 -5.10 7.39 -5.83
C ASP A 187 -4.63 8.38 -4.76
N MET A 188 -3.36 8.22 -4.38
CA MET A 188 -2.62 8.82 -3.25
C MET A 188 -2.79 8.16 -1.86
N ALA A 189 -3.52 7.05 -1.76
CA ALA A 189 -3.19 5.82 -1.02
C ALA A 189 -4.44 4.90 -0.99
N THR A 190 -4.28 3.58 -0.86
CA THR A 190 -5.35 2.59 -0.56
C THR A 190 -4.84 1.42 0.26
N MET A 191 -4.67 1.64 1.57
CA MET A 191 -3.99 0.79 2.56
C MET A 191 -3.54 1.66 3.78
N LEU A 192 -2.92 1.04 4.79
CA LEU A 192 -2.01 1.73 5.71
C LEU A 192 -0.60 1.16 5.54
N SER A 193 0.41 2.01 5.42
CA SER A 193 1.82 1.58 5.38
C SER A 193 2.72 2.52 6.17
N TYR A 194 3.64 1.92 6.93
CA TYR A 194 4.58 2.61 7.80
C TYR A 194 5.98 2.12 7.49
N ILE A 195 6.83 3.05 7.03
CA ILE A 195 8.19 2.77 6.58
C ILE A 195 9.14 3.66 7.38
N ALA A 196 10.24 3.11 7.86
CA ALA A 196 11.25 3.85 8.59
C ALA A 196 12.65 3.55 8.09
N THR A 197 13.54 4.53 8.21
CA THR A 197 14.98 4.41 8.01
C THR A 197 15.73 5.15 9.11
N ASP A 198 16.92 4.67 9.44
CA ASP A 198 17.85 5.35 10.34
C ASP A 198 18.70 6.42 9.63
N MET A 199 18.62 6.52 8.30
CA MET A 199 19.32 7.53 7.51
C MET A 199 18.92 8.96 7.92
N PRO A 200 19.87 9.89 8.15
CA PRO A 200 19.59 11.30 8.28
C PRO A 200 19.25 11.92 6.93
N ILE A 201 17.97 12.23 6.70
CA ILE A 201 17.46 12.81 5.43
C ILE A 201 16.75 14.13 5.72
N SER A 202 17.01 15.16 4.90
CA SER A 202 16.28 16.42 4.97
C SER A 202 14.78 16.22 4.70
N LYS A 203 13.94 17.06 5.31
CA LYS A 203 12.47 16.94 5.19
C LYS A 203 11.99 17.02 3.73
N ALA A 204 12.57 17.92 2.93
CA ALA A 204 12.20 18.10 1.53
C ALA A 204 12.53 16.87 0.68
N LEU A 205 13.73 16.29 0.86
CA LEU A 205 14.09 15.06 0.14
C LEU A 205 13.25 13.87 0.61
N LEU A 206 12.93 13.78 1.91
CA LEU A 206 12.09 12.72 2.44
C LEU A 206 10.69 12.72 1.80
N GLU A 207 10.09 13.90 1.64
CA GLU A 207 8.80 14.06 0.95
C GLU A 207 8.89 13.71 -0.53
N GLN A 208 9.96 14.13 -1.20
CA GLN A 208 10.19 13.79 -2.61
C GLN A 208 10.37 12.27 -2.80
N MET A 209 11.22 11.62 -1.99
CA MET A 209 11.45 10.18 -2.05
C MET A 209 10.18 9.39 -1.78
N LEU A 210 9.38 9.81 -0.78
CA LEU A 210 8.09 9.17 -0.50
C LEU A 210 7.15 9.26 -1.70
N LYS A 211 7.03 10.43 -2.32
CA LYS A 211 6.17 10.61 -3.50
C LYS A 211 6.61 9.69 -4.65
N GLU A 212 7.91 9.68 -4.98
CA GLU A 212 8.44 8.85 -6.06
C GLU A 212 8.24 7.36 -5.79
N ALA A 213 8.49 6.90 -4.55
CA ALA A 213 8.31 5.51 -4.18
C ALA A 213 6.83 5.08 -4.25
N VAL A 214 5.92 5.92 -3.74
CA VAL A 214 4.47 5.66 -3.79
C VAL A 214 3.94 5.62 -5.23
N ASP A 215 4.41 6.53 -6.10
CA ASP A 215 4.01 6.61 -7.51
C ASP A 215 4.47 5.40 -8.35
N LEU A 216 5.47 4.67 -7.86
CA LEU A 216 6.03 3.47 -8.48
C LEU A 216 5.54 2.15 -7.84
N SER A 217 4.86 2.22 -6.69
CA SER A 217 4.36 1.04 -5.97
C SER A 217 2.86 1.10 -5.69
N PHE A 218 2.44 1.76 -4.60
CA PHE A 218 1.08 1.74 -4.10
C PHE A 218 0.13 2.39 -5.10
N ASN A 219 0.48 3.50 -5.74
CA ASN A 219 -0.31 4.11 -6.83
C ASN A 219 -0.22 3.32 -8.16
N ARG A 220 0.12 2.02 -8.10
CA ARG A 220 0.17 1.07 -9.22
C ARG A 220 -0.42 -0.29 -8.86
N ILE A 221 -1.23 -0.37 -7.81
CA ILE A 221 -1.95 -1.59 -7.45
C ILE A 221 -3.46 -1.39 -7.44
N THR A 222 -4.22 -2.44 -7.66
CA THR A 222 -5.68 -2.44 -7.46
C THR A 222 -6.20 -3.85 -7.20
N VAL A 223 -7.12 -4.03 -6.26
CA VAL A 223 -7.85 -5.30 -6.06
C VAL A 223 -9.24 -5.18 -6.69
N ASP A 224 -10.04 -4.25 -6.20
CA ASP A 224 -11.47 -4.09 -6.55
C ASP A 224 -11.80 -2.75 -7.22
N GLY A 225 -10.86 -1.80 -7.24
CA GLY A 225 -11.08 -0.49 -7.85
C GLY A 225 -11.64 0.55 -6.88
N ASP A 226 -11.81 0.20 -5.60
CA ASP A 226 -12.38 1.10 -4.60
C ASP A 226 -11.27 1.78 -3.78
N THR A 227 -11.23 3.12 -3.82
CA THR A 227 -10.29 3.94 -3.04
C THR A 227 -10.84 4.16 -1.63
N SER A 228 -10.08 3.82 -0.59
CA SER A 228 -10.53 3.91 0.80
C SER A 228 -10.55 5.35 1.34
N THR A 229 -11.32 5.54 2.41
CA THR A 229 -11.45 6.80 3.14
C THR A 229 -10.29 7.07 4.09
N ASN A 230 -9.42 6.10 4.33
CA ASN A 230 -8.49 6.08 5.46
C ASN A 230 -7.01 6.08 5.10
N ASP A 231 -6.70 6.10 3.81
CA ASP A 231 -5.42 5.59 3.38
C ASP A 231 -4.25 6.52 3.70
N ALA A 232 -3.11 5.93 4.06
CA ALA A 232 -1.91 6.67 4.37
C ALA A 232 -0.63 5.84 4.21
N VAL A 233 0.40 6.44 3.60
CA VAL A 233 1.79 5.94 3.66
C VAL A 233 2.61 6.94 4.45
N VAL A 234 3.32 6.47 5.47
CA VAL A 234 4.20 7.30 6.31
C VAL A 234 5.64 6.82 6.16
N LEU A 235 6.55 7.75 5.85
CA LEU A 235 7.99 7.53 5.82
C LEU A 235 8.68 8.32 6.94
N MET A 236 9.43 7.61 7.79
CA MET A 236 10.09 8.14 8.97
C MET A 236 11.60 8.00 8.84
N ALA A 237 12.36 9.09 8.88
CA ALA A 237 13.82 9.08 8.87
C ALA A 237 14.33 9.52 10.25
N THR A 238 14.86 8.59 11.04
CA THR A 238 15.21 8.83 12.45
C THR A 238 16.54 9.54 12.64
N ALA A 239 17.39 9.64 11.60
CA ALA A 239 18.70 10.27 11.69
C ALA A 239 19.60 9.67 12.80
N MET A 240 19.50 8.36 13.03
CA MET A 240 20.28 7.63 14.03
C MET A 240 21.53 6.96 13.46
N ALA A 241 21.60 6.76 12.13
CA ALA A 241 22.80 6.24 11.48
C ALA A 241 23.92 7.29 11.51
N ASP A 242 25.15 6.85 11.79
CA ASP A 242 26.34 7.70 11.87
C ASP A 242 26.91 8.02 10.47
N VAL A 243 26.10 8.72 9.67
CA VAL A 243 26.45 9.18 8.32
C VAL A 243 26.06 10.65 8.17
N ALA A 244 26.75 11.38 7.30
CA ALA A 244 26.41 12.80 7.09
C ALA A 244 24.98 12.96 6.56
N PRO A 245 24.23 14.01 6.98
CA PRO A 245 22.88 14.25 6.47
C PRO A 245 22.81 14.31 4.95
N LEU A 246 21.71 13.79 4.38
CA LEU A 246 21.40 13.86 2.97
C LEU A 246 20.44 15.03 2.70
N ASP A 247 20.88 16.02 1.94
CA ASP A 247 20.15 17.27 1.68
C ASP A 247 20.01 17.66 0.20
N ALA A 248 20.74 17.01 -0.71
CA ALA A 248 20.64 17.25 -2.16
C ALA A 248 20.48 15.95 -2.98
N THR A 249 19.75 16.04 -4.10
CA THR A 249 19.58 14.94 -5.06
C THR A 249 20.85 14.63 -5.87
N ALA A 250 21.80 15.56 -5.92
CA ALA A 250 23.08 15.38 -6.60
C ALA A 250 24.06 14.47 -5.81
N ASP A 251 23.77 14.21 -4.54
CA ASP A 251 24.55 13.31 -3.70
C ASP A 251 24.37 11.86 -4.18
N PRO A 252 25.45 11.09 -4.46
CA PRO A 252 25.34 9.71 -4.94
C PRO A 252 24.61 8.77 -3.97
N ARG A 253 24.54 9.12 -2.67
CA ARG A 253 23.81 8.35 -1.66
C ARG A 253 22.29 8.45 -1.86
N TYR A 254 21.81 9.51 -2.53
CA TYR A 254 20.38 9.73 -2.81
C TYR A 254 19.76 8.56 -3.56
N SER A 255 20.38 8.13 -4.67
CA SER A 255 19.84 7.02 -5.48
C SER A 255 19.86 5.69 -4.72
N LEU A 256 20.85 5.48 -3.84
CA LEU A 256 20.97 4.25 -3.06
C LEU A 256 19.84 4.12 -2.05
N ILE A 257 19.58 5.17 -1.26
CA ILE A 257 18.51 5.14 -0.27
C ILE A 257 17.12 5.18 -0.91
N LEU A 258 16.95 5.94 -2.00
CA LEU A 258 15.69 5.95 -2.75
C LEU A 258 15.38 4.55 -3.31
N SER A 259 16.36 3.85 -3.88
CA SER A 259 16.19 2.47 -4.37
C SER A 259 15.73 1.54 -3.24
N ALA A 260 16.37 1.60 -2.07
CA ALA A 260 15.98 0.78 -0.92
C ALA A 260 14.54 1.08 -0.45
N ILE A 261 14.14 2.35 -0.42
CA ILE A 261 12.75 2.75 -0.11
C ILE A 261 11.79 2.23 -1.18
N GLN A 262 12.12 2.37 -2.46
CA GLN A 262 11.31 1.90 -3.58
C GLN A 262 11.13 0.38 -3.56
N GLU A 263 12.18 -0.38 -3.24
CA GLU A 263 12.10 -1.84 -3.10
C GLU A 263 11.16 -2.26 -1.97
N VAL A 264 11.26 -1.61 -0.80
CA VAL A 264 10.35 -1.88 0.33
C VAL A 264 8.92 -1.53 -0.05
N CYS A 265 8.70 -0.35 -0.63
CA CYS A 265 7.39 0.11 -1.09
C CYS A 265 6.78 -0.82 -2.15
N TYR A 266 7.55 -1.24 -3.15
CA TYR A 266 7.11 -2.15 -4.22
C TYR A 266 6.75 -3.52 -3.64
N PHE A 267 7.61 -4.06 -2.78
CA PHE A 267 7.35 -5.34 -2.12
C PHE A 267 6.02 -5.31 -1.34
N LEU A 268 5.81 -4.27 -0.52
CA LEU A 268 4.58 -4.14 0.27
C LEU A 268 3.34 -3.99 -0.61
N ALA A 269 3.44 -3.24 -1.70
CA ALA A 269 2.34 -3.06 -2.65
C ALA A 269 1.97 -4.39 -3.34
N GLU A 270 2.97 -5.18 -3.78
CA GLU A 270 2.74 -6.49 -4.36
C GLU A 270 2.14 -7.47 -3.34
N ALA A 271 2.62 -7.46 -2.09
CA ALA A 271 2.10 -8.29 -1.01
C ALA A 271 0.62 -8.01 -0.69
N ILE A 272 0.16 -6.76 -0.84
CA ILE A 272 -1.26 -6.39 -0.74
C ILE A 272 -2.08 -7.08 -1.82
N VAL A 273 -1.62 -7.06 -3.07
CA VAL A 273 -2.35 -7.66 -4.19
C VAL A 273 -2.37 -9.19 -4.11
N ARG A 274 -1.26 -9.80 -3.72
CA ARG A 274 -1.16 -11.25 -3.50
C ARG A 274 -2.12 -11.72 -2.39
N ASP A 275 -2.32 -10.89 -1.38
CA ASP A 275 -3.26 -11.13 -0.28
C ASP A 275 -4.64 -10.50 -0.53
N GLY A 276 -4.97 -10.18 -1.79
CA GLY A 276 -6.26 -9.63 -2.17
C GLY A 276 -7.40 -10.55 -1.73
N GLU A 277 -8.53 -9.98 -1.32
CA GLU A 277 -9.67 -10.75 -0.81
C GLU A 277 -10.16 -11.78 -1.85
N GLY A 278 -9.99 -13.07 -1.53
CA GLY A 278 -10.34 -14.17 -2.42
C GLY A 278 -9.44 -14.33 -3.67
N ALA A 279 -8.32 -13.61 -3.76
CA ALA A 279 -7.41 -13.70 -4.88
C ALA A 279 -6.83 -15.11 -5.02
N THR A 280 -6.73 -15.61 -6.26
CA THR A 280 -6.08 -16.88 -6.61
C THR A 280 -4.94 -16.69 -7.61
N LYS A 281 -4.88 -15.54 -8.29
CA LYS A 281 -3.83 -15.18 -9.23
C LYS A 281 -3.36 -13.74 -9.04
N LEU A 282 -2.05 -13.52 -9.17
CA LEU A 282 -1.41 -12.21 -9.27
C LEU A 282 -1.26 -11.88 -10.75
N ILE A 283 -1.72 -10.70 -11.15
CA ILE A 283 -1.70 -10.24 -12.53
C ILE A 283 -0.84 -8.98 -12.60
N LYS A 284 0.19 -9.02 -13.43
CA LYS A 284 1.02 -7.87 -13.79
C LYS A 284 0.61 -7.38 -15.18
N ILE A 285 -0.08 -6.24 -15.24
CA ILE A 285 -0.47 -5.63 -16.51
C ILE A 285 0.59 -4.60 -16.88
N GLN A 286 1.37 -4.90 -17.91
CA GLN A 286 2.44 -4.05 -18.40
C GLN A 286 2.03 -3.45 -19.75
N VAL A 287 1.79 -2.14 -19.77
CA VAL A 287 1.53 -1.39 -20.99
C VAL A 287 2.83 -0.76 -21.46
N GLU A 288 3.18 -1.02 -22.71
CA GLU A 288 4.40 -0.59 -23.37
C GLU A 288 4.06 0.24 -24.62
N GLN A 289 5.00 1.08 -25.03
CA GLN A 289 4.91 1.87 -26.26
C GLN A 289 3.69 2.80 -26.32
N ALA A 290 3.30 3.38 -25.20
CA ALA A 290 2.24 4.37 -25.14
C ALA A 290 2.74 5.77 -25.56
N GLN A 291 1.83 6.61 -26.04
CA GLN A 291 2.14 8.01 -26.38
C GLN A 291 2.46 8.86 -25.13
N SER A 292 1.85 8.53 -23.99
CA SER A 292 2.10 9.20 -22.71
C SER A 292 2.09 8.22 -21.53
N GLN A 293 2.67 8.64 -20.40
CA GLN A 293 2.58 7.87 -19.16
C GLN A 293 1.15 7.78 -18.62
N HIS A 294 0.32 8.81 -18.87
CA HIS A 294 -1.08 8.80 -18.50
C HIS A 294 -1.83 7.71 -19.28
N ASP A 295 -1.65 7.64 -20.59
CA ASP A 295 -2.30 6.66 -21.45
C ASP A 295 -1.91 5.23 -21.07
N ALA A 296 -0.62 5.00 -20.78
CA ALA A 296 -0.13 3.71 -20.33
C ALA A 296 -0.82 3.26 -19.03
N LYS A 297 -0.96 4.17 -18.06
CA LYS A 297 -1.63 3.90 -16.79
C LYS A 297 -3.13 3.67 -17.00
N GLU A 298 -3.78 4.50 -17.83
CA GLU A 298 -5.22 4.43 -18.08
C GLU A 298 -5.61 3.10 -18.74
N VAL A 299 -4.86 2.65 -19.75
CA VAL A 299 -5.05 1.33 -20.35
C VAL A 299 -4.81 0.23 -19.32
N ALA A 300 -3.73 0.30 -18.53
CA ALA A 300 -3.42 -0.72 -17.54
C ALA A 300 -4.54 -0.85 -16.48
N TYR A 301 -5.02 0.27 -15.94
CA TYR A 301 -6.12 0.29 -14.98
C TYR A 301 -7.46 -0.12 -15.60
N THR A 302 -7.74 0.26 -16.84
CA THR A 302 -8.96 -0.16 -17.53
C THR A 302 -9.03 -1.68 -17.68
N VAL A 303 -7.92 -2.33 -18.01
CA VAL A 303 -7.81 -3.79 -18.05
C VAL A 303 -7.90 -4.38 -16.64
N ALA A 304 -7.20 -3.78 -15.67
CA ALA A 304 -7.17 -4.24 -14.28
C ALA A 304 -8.55 -4.24 -13.62
N HIS A 305 -9.39 -3.23 -13.89
CA HIS A 305 -10.72 -3.09 -13.30
C HIS A 305 -11.81 -3.89 -14.03
N SER A 306 -11.53 -4.46 -15.20
CA SER A 306 -12.55 -5.13 -16.00
C SER A 306 -13.00 -6.44 -15.32
N PRO A 307 -14.26 -6.55 -14.85
CA PRO A 307 -14.73 -7.78 -14.20
C PRO A 307 -14.68 -8.99 -15.14
N LEU A 308 -14.91 -8.77 -16.44
CA LEU A 308 -14.79 -9.82 -17.45
C LEU A 308 -13.34 -10.31 -17.58
N VAL A 309 -12.36 -9.41 -17.57
CA VAL A 309 -10.94 -9.80 -17.64
C VAL A 309 -10.54 -10.52 -16.34
N LYS A 310 -10.88 -9.96 -15.17
CA LYS A 310 -10.58 -10.56 -13.86
C LYS A 310 -11.19 -11.96 -13.69
N THR A 311 -12.42 -12.19 -14.16
CA THR A 311 -13.04 -13.52 -14.13
C THR A 311 -12.42 -14.50 -15.14
N ALA A 312 -11.89 -14.01 -16.26
CA ALA A 312 -11.14 -14.85 -17.19
C ALA A 312 -9.82 -15.31 -16.56
N PHE A 313 -9.11 -14.44 -15.83
CA PHE A 313 -7.94 -14.84 -15.05
C PHE A 313 -8.28 -15.91 -14.02
N PHE A 314 -9.35 -15.72 -13.23
CA PHE A 314 -9.80 -16.72 -12.25
C PHE A 314 -10.07 -18.08 -12.90
N ALA A 315 -10.74 -18.09 -14.05
CA ALA A 315 -11.03 -19.31 -14.82
C ALA A 315 -9.80 -19.89 -15.56
N SER A 316 -8.64 -19.23 -15.49
CA SER A 316 -7.47 -19.52 -16.33
C SER A 316 -7.79 -19.54 -17.83
N ASP A 317 -8.75 -18.74 -18.28
CA ASP A 317 -9.22 -18.65 -19.67
C ASP A 317 -8.39 -17.60 -20.43
N PRO A 318 -7.60 -17.96 -21.48
CA PRO A 318 -6.80 -17.03 -22.29
C PRO A 318 -7.64 -16.12 -23.19
N ASN A 319 -8.62 -15.42 -22.61
CA ASN A 319 -9.64 -14.66 -23.30
C ASN A 319 -9.14 -13.31 -23.80
N TRP A 320 -8.32 -13.35 -24.85
CA TRP A 320 -7.76 -12.18 -25.52
C TRP A 320 -8.82 -11.18 -26.00
N GLY A 321 -10.03 -11.66 -26.34
CA GLY A 321 -11.15 -10.81 -26.73
C GLY A 321 -11.62 -9.89 -25.61
N ARG A 322 -11.69 -10.37 -24.36
CA ARG A 322 -12.03 -9.53 -23.19
C ARG A 322 -10.94 -8.49 -22.89
N ILE A 323 -9.67 -8.82 -23.12
CA ILE A 323 -8.56 -7.88 -22.97
C ILE A 323 -8.63 -6.80 -24.05
N LEU A 324 -8.84 -7.15 -25.32
CA LEU A 324 -9.05 -6.19 -26.40
C LEU A 324 -10.24 -5.27 -26.15
N ALA A 325 -11.37 -5.82 -25.69
CA ALA A 325 -12.55 -5.03 -25.34
C ALA A 325 -12.27 -4.03 -24.20
N ALA A 326 -11.42 -4.41 -23.24
CA ALA A 326 -10.98 -3.51 -22.17
C ALA A 326 -10.02 -2.42 -22.69
N ILE A 327 -9.02 -2.76 -23.51
CA ILE A 327 -8.12 -1.78 -24.13
C ILE A 327 -8.92 -0.78 -24.97
N GLY A 328 -9.87 -1.26 -25.78
CA GLY A 328 -10.68 -0.44 -26.67
C GLY A 328 -11.63 0.55 -25.98
N ARG A 329 -11.86 0.41 -24.67
CA ARG A 329 -12.69 1.33 -23.87
C ARG A 329 -11.87 2.19 -22.90
N ALA A 330 -10.53 2.12 -22.95
CA ALA A 330 -9.68 2.96 -22.12
C ALA A 330 -9.91 4.44 -22.50
N ASP A 331 -9.94 5.32 -21.49
CA ASP A 331 -10.21 6.75 -21.69
C ASP A 331 -8.94 7.49 -22.16
N ILE A 332 -8.51 7.18 -23.38
CA ILE A 332 -7.35 7.81 -24.03
C ILE A 332 -7.76 8.46 -25.35
N GLU A 333 -7.14 9.59 -25.68
CA GLU A 333 -7.54 10.40 -26.85
C GLU A 333 -7.39 9.65 -28.18
N ARG A 334 -6.33 8.84 -28.31
CA ARG A 334 -6.04 8.09 -29.53
C ARG A 334 -5.59 6.67 -29.21
N LEU A 335 -6.28 5.69 -29.79
CA LEU A 335 -5.87 4.29 -29.81
C LEU A 335 -5.81 3.78 -31.25
N ASP A 336 -4.63 3.35 -31.70
CA ASP A 336 -4.47 2.69 -33.00
C ASP A 336 -4.64 1.18 -32.85
N VAL A 337 -5.89 0.73 -32.92
CA VAL A 337 -6.27 -0.67 -32.69
C VAL A 337 -5.56 -1.64 -33.64
N GLU A 338 -5.21 -1.21 -34.85
CA GLU A 338 -4.60 -2.05 -35.88
C GLU A 338 -3.14 -2.39 -35.57
N ASN A 339 -2.50 -1.69 -34.63
CA ASN A 339 -1.11 -1.91 -34.25
C ASN A 339 -0.94 -2.50 -32.84
N VAL A 340 -2.04 -2.70 -32.10
CA VAL A 340 -2.01 -3.29 -30.76
C VAL A 340 -1.52 -4.75 -30.81
N SER A 341 -0.60 -5.09 -29.91
CA SER A 341 -0.18 -6.46 -29.66
C SER A 341 -0.35 -6.82 -28.18
N ILE A 342 -0.73 -8.07 -27.90
CA ILE A 342 -0.92 -8.58 -26.53
C ILE A 342 -0.16 -9.88 -26.36
N TYR A 343 0.53 -10.00 -25.23
CA TYR A 343 1.25 -11.20 -24.82
C TYR A 343 0.80 -11.66 -23.44
N LEU A 344 0.70 -12.98 -23.26
CA LEU A 344 0.63 -13.62 -21.94
C LEU A 344 1.99 -14.25 -21.67
N ALA A 345 2.73 -13.71 -20.70
CA ALA A 345 4.16 -13.93 -20.55
C ALA A 345 4.89 -13.65 -21.88
N ASP A 346 5.51 -14.68 -22.48
CA ASP A 346 6.20 -14.59 -23.77
C ASP A 346 5.32 -15.01 -24.96
N THR A 347 4.11 -15.50 -24.72
CA THR A 347 3.19 -15.98 -25.76
C THR A 347 2.43 -14.81 -26.38
N CYS A 348 2.69 -14.51 -27.65
CA CYS A 348 1.90 -13.53 -28.42
C CYS A 348 0.51 -14.11 -28.73
N ILE A 349 -0.54 -13.49 -28.19
CA ILE A 349 -1.94 -13.91 -28.39
C ILE A 349 -2.68 -13.01 -29.37
N VAL A 350 -2.30 -11.73 -29.44
CA VAL A 350 -2.84 -10.72 -30.36
C VAL A 350 -1.68 -10.01 -31.03
N LYS A 351 -1.79 -9.82 -32.34
CA LYS A 351 -0.85 -9.04 -33.15
C LYS A 351 -1.63 -8.26 -34.19
N ASN A 352 -1.30 -6.98 -34.34
CA ASN A 352 -1.98 -6.06 -35.25
C ASN A 352 -3.50 -6.01 -35.02
N GLY A 353 -3.93 -5.90 -33.75
CA GLY A 353 -5.33 -5.77 -33.38
C GLY A 353 -6.19 -7.04 -33.49
N GLN A 354 -5.62 -8.17 -33.92
CA GLN A 354 -6.33 -9.42 -34.15
C GLN A 354 -5.60 -10.61 -33.53
N ARG A 355 -6.29 -11.74 -33.40
CA ARG A 355 -5.67 -13.00 -32.94
C ARG A 355 -4.43 -13.31 -33.77
N TYR A 356 -3.30 -13.57 -33.10
CA TYR A 356 -2.08 -13.94 -33.80
C TYR A 356 -2.24 -15.30 -34.50
N ALA A 357 -1.87 -15.40 -35.78
CA ALA A 357 -2.05 -16.63 -36.55
C ALA A 357 -1.25 -17.82 -35.99
N GLY A 358 -0.12 -17.55 -35.32
CA GLY A 358 0.71 -18.58 -34.68
C GLY A 358 0.27 -18.96 -33.26
N TYR A 359 -0.78 -18.35 -32.73
CA TYR A 359 -1.28 -18.62 -31.38
C TYR A 359 -2.19 -19.84 -31.33
N THR A 360 -1.91 -20.75 -30.39
CA THR A 360 -2.78 -21.87 -30.03
C THR A 360 -3.39 -21.69 -28.64
N GLU A 361 -4.61 -22.19 -28.44
CA GLU A 361 -5.28 -22.15 -27.13
C GLU A 361 -4.45 -22.82 -26.04
N GLU A 362 -3.71 -23.89 -26.38
CA GLU A 362 -2.81 -24.59 -25.45
C GLU A 362 -1.69 -23.69 -24.92
N GLN A 363 -1.08 -22.85 -25.77
CA GLN A 363 -0.05 -21.88 -25.33
C GLN A 363 -0.64 -20.83 -24.38
N GLY A 364 -1.87 -20.37 -24.68
CA GLY A 364 -2.57 -19.43 -23.80
C GLY A 364 -2.91 -20.06 -22.46
N GLN A 365 -3.43 -21.29 -22.47
CA GLN A 365 -3.77 -22.03 -21.27
C GLN A 365 -2.56 -22.28 -20.38
N GLN A 366 -1.40 -22.64 -20.96
CA GLN A 366 -0.16 -22.83 -20.20
C GLN A 366 0.27 -21.55 -19.47
N ALA A 367 0.14 -20.39 -20.12
CA ALA A 367 0.43 -19.09 -19.51
C ALA A 367 -0.60 -18.73 -18.41
N MET A 368 -1.88 -18.96 -18.65
CA MET A 368 -2.95 -18.65 -17.69
C MET A 368 -3.00 -19.62 -16.49
N ASN A 369 -2.45 -20.83 -16.61
CA ASN A 369 -2.40 -21.80 -15.50
C ASN A 369 -1.45 -21.39 -14.37
N GLN A 370 -0.55 -20.43 -14.60
CA GLN A 370 0.34 -19.92 -13.56
C GLN A 370 -0.45 -19.14 -12.50
N GLU A 371 0.07 -19.11 -11.27
CA GLU A 371 -0.44 -18.23 -10.21
C GLU A 371 -0.05 -16.77 -10.46
N GLU A 372 1.05 -16.54 -11.18
CA GLU A 372 1.52 -15.22 -11.58
C GLU A 372 1.44 -15.07 -13.10
N ILE A 373 0.66 -14.10 -13.56
CA ILE A 373 0.42 -13.87 -14.99
C ILE A 373 0.92 -12.48 -15.35
N LEU A 374 1.86 -12.44 -16.29
CA LEU A 374 2.27 -11.20 -16.95
C LEU A 374 1.43 -10.98 -18.21
N VAL A 375 0.70 -9.87 -18.28
CA VAL A 375 -0.03 -9.42 -19.47
C VAL A 375 0.70 -8.22 -20.04
N ARG A 376 1.35 -8.38 -21.19
CA ARG A 376 2.04 -7.28 -21.89
C ARG A 376 1.15 -6.76 -23.01
N ILE A 377 0.96 -5.45 -23.05
CA ILE A 377 0.15 -4.75 -24.05
C ILE A 377 1.04 -3.72 -24.72
N CYS A 378 1.30 -3.88 -26.01
CA CYS A 378 2.10 -2.94 -26.79
C CYS A 378 1.15 -2.08 -27.63
N LEU A 379 1.16 -0.76 -27.39
CA LEU A 379 0.27 0.18 -28.09
C LEU A 379 0.86 0.72 -29.39
N ALA A 380 2.18 0.61 -29.59
CA ALA A 380 2.90 1.07 -30.78
C ALA A 380 2.68 2.58 -31.12
N GLN A 381 2.59 3.42 -30.09
CA GLN A 381 2.29 4.86 -30.20
C GLN A 381 3.36 5.78 -29.58
N GLY A 382 4.37 5.24 -28.89
CA GLY A 382 5.45 6.03 -28.28
C GLY A 382 6.42 5.17 -27.47
N ASP A 383 7.08 5.78 -26.48
CA ASP A 383 8.13 5.15 -25.65
C ASP A 383 7.75 5.02 -24.17
N TYR A 384 6.55 5.45 -23.78
CA TYR A 384 6.12 5.41 -22.39
C TYR A 384 5.60 4.02 -22.01
N SER A 385 5.82 3.68 -20.74
CA SER A 385 5.33 2.43 -20.16
C SER A 385 4.77 2.65 -18.75
N ALA A 386 3.85 1.76 -18.39
CA ALA A 386 3.33 1.65 -17.04
C ALA A 386 3.08 0.18 -16.69
N THR A 387 3.13 -0.12 -15.40
CA THR A 387 2.77 -1.43 -14.89
C THR A 387 1.80 -1.24 -13.75
N VAL A 388 0.71 -2.02 -13.76
CA VAL A 388 -0.26 -2.09 -12.67
C VAL A 388 -0.34 -3.54 -12.20
N LEU A 389 -0.31 -3.75 -10.89
CA LEU A 389 -0.55 -5.06 -10.28
C LEU A 389 -2.03 -5.17 -9.89
N THR A 390 -2.64 -6.30 -10.21
CA THR A 390 -3.99 -6.63 -9.76
C THR A 390 -4.11 -8.12 -9.52
N CYS A 391 -5.28 -8.57 -9.09
CA CYS A 391 -5.62 -9.98 -8.96
C CYS A 391 -6.82 -10.34 -9.85
N ASP A 392 -7.19 -11.61 -9.84
CA ASP A 392 -8.43 -12.11 -10.42
C ASP A 392 -9.69 -11.72 -9.59
N LEU A 393 -10.87 -12.17 -10.02
CA LEU A 393 -12.14 -12.00 -9.32
C LEU A 393 -12.78 -13.38 -9.11
N SER A 394 -12.72 -13.88 -7.87
CA SER A 394 -13.20 -15.21 -7.49
C SER A 394 -14.57 -15.15 -6.79
N TYR A 395 -15.13 -16.34 -6.51
CA TYR A 395 -16.32 -16.46 -5.66
C TYR A 395 -16.07 -16.00 -4.21
N ASP A 396 -14.86 -16.23 -3.69
CA ASP A 396 -14.52 -15.89 -2.30
C ASP A 396 -14.50 -14.39 -2.07
N TYR A 397 -14.11 -13.59 -3.06
CA TYR A 397 -14.25 -12.12 -2.98
C TYR A 397 -15.70 -11.71 -2.67
N VAL A 398 -16.66 -12.28 -3.42
CA VAL A 398 -18.10 -12.00 -3.25
C VAL A 398 -18.58 -12.49 -1.88
N LYS A 399 -18.16 -13.68 -1.46
CA LYS A 399 -18.54 -14.25 -0.17
C LYS A 399 -18.05 -13.39 1.00
N ILE A 400 -16.77 -13.05 1.02
CA ILE A 400 -16.14 -12.23 2.07
C ILE A 400 -16.87 -10.89 2.20
N ASN A 401 -17.11 -10.21 1.09
CA ASN A 401 -17.72 -8.89 1.09
C ASN A 401 -19.24 -8.90 1.34
N ALA A 402 -19.94 -9.99 1.01
CA ALA A 402 -21.35 -10.17 1.34
C ALA A 402 -21.57 -10.48 2.83
N GLU A 403 -20.63 -11.20 3.45
CA GLU A 403 -20.72 -11.64 4.85
C GLU A 403 -20.02 -10.68 5.85
N TYR A 404 -19.25 -9.68 5.38
CA TYR A 404 -18.38 -8.84 6.21
C TYR A 404 -19.05 -8.13 7.41
N ARG A 405 -20.35 -7.80 7.31
CA ARG A 405 -21.13 -7.15 8.39
C ARG A 405 -22.13 -8.08 9.09
N SER A 406 -22.12 -9.38 8.77
CA SER A 406 -23.07 -10.37 9.29
C SER A 406 -22.61 -11.02 10.59
#